data_AF-A0A8D0NWY0-F1
#
_entry.id   AF-A0A8D0NWY0-F1
#
_cell.length_a   1.000
_cell.length_b   1.000
_cell.length_c   1.000
_cell.angle_alpha   90.00
_cell.angle_beta   90.00
_cell.angle_gamma   90.00
#
_symmetry.space_group_name_H-M   'P 1'
#
loop_
_entity.id
_entity.type
_entity.pdbx_description
1 polymer ?
#
loop_
_entity_poly.entity_id
_entity_poly.type
_entity_poly.pdbx_seq_one_letter_code
_entity_poly.pdbx_strand_id
1 'polypeptide(L)'
;LPPACPQNLHGALPAIMLPVWFTDNLEAAATYVQNQSEDCLYLNLYVPTEDDIRDSGKKPVMLFLHGGSYMEGTGNMFDGSVLAAYGNVIVATLNYRLGVLGFLSTGDQAAKGNYGLLDQIQALRWLSENIAHFGGDPERITIFGSGAGASCVNLLILSHHSEGLFQKAIAQSGTAISSWSVNYQPLKYTRLLAAKVGCDREDSAEAVECLRRKPSRELVDQDVQPARYHIAFGPVVDGDVVPDDPEILMQQGEFLNYDMLIGVNQGEGLKFVEDSAESEDGVSASAFDFTVSNFVDNLYGYPEGKDVLRETIKFMYTDWADRDNGEMRRKTLLALFTDHQWVAPAVATAKLHADYQSPVYFYTFYHHCQAEGRPEWADAAHGDELPYVFGVPMVGATDLFPCNFSKNDVMLSAVVMTYWTNFAKTGDPNQPVPQDTKFIHTKPNRFEEVVWSKFNSKEKQYLHIGLKPRVRDNYRANKVAFWLELVPHLHNLHTELFTTTTRLPPYATRWPPRPPPGAPGTQAPSPDPGLRTTGGGGCFGLFFFFSPPPGHRSPGCGDVEWKCFPTWRLCFLTRGCVFPCAG
;
A
#
# COMPACT_ATOMS: atom_id res chain seq x y z
N LEU A 1 -11.78 19.75 -11.50
CA LEU A 1 -10.83 19.03 -10.63
C LEU A 1 -9.42 19.33 -11.12
N PRO A 2 -8.40 19.36 -10.24
CA PRO A 2 -7.01 19.48 -10.66
C PRO A 2 -6.64 18.36 -11.66
N PRO A 3 -5.67 18.59 -12.56
CA PRO A 3 -5.27 17.57 -13.52
C PRO A 3 -4.76 16.30 -12.82
N ALA A 4 -5.06 15.15 -13.40
CA ALA A 4 -4.50 13.87 -12.98
C ALA A 4 -3.03 13.76 -13.44
N CYS A 5 -2.25 12.91 -12.76
CA CYS A 5 -0.89 12.62 -13.20
C CYS A 5 -0.90 11.83 -14.53
N PRO A 6 0.13 11.98 -15.39
CA PRO A 6 0.18 11.30 -16.66
C PRO A 6 0.14 9.79 -16.49
N GLN A 7 -0.79 9.13 -17.17
CA GLN A 7 -1.07 7.69 -17.07
C GLN A 7 -1.78 7.17 -18.34
N ASN A 8 -1.70 5.87 -18.59
CA ASN A 8 -2.33 5.25 -19.75
C ASN A 8 -3.36 4.18 -19.33
N LEU A 9 -4.64 4.55 -19.34
CA LEU A 9 -5.75 3.62 -19.07
C LEU A 9 -6.13 2.72 -20.26
N HIS A 10 -5.61 3.01 -21.45
CA HIS A 10 -5.91 2.26 -22.67
C HIS A 10 -4.83 1.23 -23.02
N GLY A 11 -3.75 1.16 -22.22
CA GLY A 11 -2.70 0.16 -22.34
C GLY A 11 -3.12 -1.19 -21.73
N ALA A 12 -2.21 -2.16 -21.78
CA ALA A 12 -2.37 -3.43 -21.08
C ALA A 12 -2.26 -3.19 -19.56
N LEU A 13 -3.40 -2.98 -18.92
CA LEU A 13 -3.51 -2.86 -17.47
C LEU A 13 -3.30 -4.22 -16.81
N PRO A 14 -2.62 -4.30 -15.65
CA PRO A 14 -2.55 -5.52 -14.86
C PRO A 14 -3.89 -5.75 -14.15
N ALA A 15 -4.95 -6.01 -14.92
CA ALA A 15 -6.35 -6.06 -14.46
C ALA A 15 -6.56 -6.98 -13.25
N ILE A 16 -5.73 -8.02 -13.12
CA ILE A 16 -5.76 -8.96 -11.99
C ILE A 16 -5.44 -8.32 -10.62
N MET A 17 -4.75 -7.18 -10.62
CA MET A 17 -4.38 -6.42 -9.40
C MET A 17 -5.27 -5.21 -9.17
N LEU A 18 -6.14 -4.88 -10.13
CA LEU A 18 -6.98 -3.70 -10.06
C LEU A 18 -8.30 -3.99 -9.35
N PRO A 19 -8.87 -2.99 -8.65
CA PRO A 19 -10.21 -3.11 -8.11
C PRO A 19 -11.22 -3.46 -9.21
N VAL A 20 -12.15 -4.35 -8.91
CA VAL A 20 -13.13 -4.86 -9.90
C VAL A 20 -14.01 -3.71 -10.42
N TRP A 21 -14.44 -2.81 -9.54
CA TRP A 21 -15.20 -1.63 -9.95
C TRP A 21 -14.42 -0.72 -10.92
N PHE A 22 -13.09 -0.71 -10.88
CA PHE A 22 -12.27 0.12 -11.75
C PHE A 22 -12.22 -0.48 -13.16
N THR A 23 -11.98 -1.78 -13.26
CA THR A 23 -11.92 -2.50 -14.54
C THR A 23 -13.28 -2.59 -15.22
N ASP A 24 -14.35 -2.73 -14.44
CA ASP A 24 -15.71 -2.89 -14.96
C ASP A 24 -16.31 -1.55 -15.42
N ASN A 25 -15.80 -0.43 -14.88
CA ASN A 25 -16.28 0.93 -15.17
C ASN A 25 -15.19 1.83 -15.76
N LEU A 26 -14.33 1.28 -16.63
CA LEU A 26 -13.19 2.01 -17.22
C LEU A 26 -13.60 3.29 -17.94
N GLU A 27 -14.76 3.32 -18.61
CA GLU A 27 -15.25 4.53 -19.28
C GLU A 27 -15.52 5.66 -18.28
N ALA A 28 -16.15 5.34 -17.15
CA ALA A 28 -16.38 6.30 -16.06
C ALA A 28 -15.06 6.73 -15.43
N ALA A 29 -14.16 5.79 -15.13
CA ALA A 29 -12.83 6.07 -14.60
C ALA A 29 -12.02 6.98 -15.54
N ALA A 30 -12.12 6.75 -16.86
CA ALA A 30 -11.45 7.56 -17.87
C ALA A 30 -11.85 9.03 -17.81
N THR A 31 -13.11 9.35 -17.47
CA THR A 31 -13.57 10.75 -17.34
C THR A 31 -12.78 11.55 -16.29
N TYR A 32 -12.34 10.90 -15.22
CA TYR A 32 -11.55 11.53 -14.14
C TYR A 32 -10.10 11.81 -14.53
N VAL A 33 -9.60 11.16 -15.59
CA VAL A 33 -8.20 11.27 -16.04
C VAL A 33 -8.07 11.79 -17.47
N GLN A 34 -9.12 12.40 -18.03
CA GLN A 34 -9.04 13.04 -19.36
C GLN A 34 -8.08 14.22 -19.37
N ASN A 35 -8.05 15.00 -18.28
CA ASN A 35 -7.16 16.14 -18.12
C ASN A 35 -5.91 15.71 -17.34
N GLN A 36 -4.81 15.46 -18.04
CA GLN A 36 -3.54 15.04 -17.46
C GLN A 36 -2.45 16.10 -17.64
N SER A 37 -1.57 16.22 -16.65
CA SER A 37 -0.42 17.14 -16.67
C SER A 37 0.69 16.62 -15.78
N GLU A 38 1.97 16.85 -16.10
CA GLU A 38 3.07 16.59 -15.15
C GLU A 38 2.99 17.50 -13.91
N ASP A 39 2.42 18.70 -14.06
CA ASP A 39 1.93 19.50 -12.94
C ASP A 39 0.60 18.90 -12.46
N CYS A 40 0.69 17.83 -11.68
CA CYS A 40 -0.44 17.07 -11.11
C CYS A 40 -0.39 16.94 -9.59
N LEU A 41 0.62 17.51 -8.94
CA LEU A 41 0.78 17.45 -7.49
C LEU A 41 -0.22 18.39 -6.83
N TYR A 42 -1.42 17.86 -6.58
CA TYR A 42 -2.54 18.52 -5.91
C TYR A 42 -3.18 17.59 -4.87
N LEU A 43 -3.79 18.18 -3.85
CA LEU A 43 -4.67 17.48 -2.90
C LEU A 43 -6.01 18.19 -2.80
N ASN A 44 -7.05 17.43 -2.47
CA ASN A 44 -8.41 17.90 -2.23
C ASN A 44 -8.70 17.77 -0.73
N LEU A 45 -9.36 18.78 -0.14
CA LEU A 45 -9.80 18.76 1.26
C LEU A 45 -11.33 18.83 1.34
N TYR A 46 -11.92 17.91 2.09
CA TYR A 46 -13.33 17.85 2.42
C TYR A 46 -13.50 18.16 3.90
N VAL A 47 -13.95 19.37 4.21
CA VAL A 47 -14.09 19.88 5.57
C VAL A 47 -15.57 19.90 5.93
N PRO A 48 -16.01 19.17 6.98
CA PRO A 48 -17.41 19.19 7.39
C PRO A 48 -17.75 20.55 7.99
N THR A 49 -18.89 21.10 7.58
CA THR A 49 -19.48 22.28 8.20
C THR A 49 -20.40 21.83 9.32
N GLU A 50 -20.15 22.26 10.55
CA GLU A 50 -21.06 22.04 11.68
C GLU A 50 -21.75 23.34 12.07
N ASP A 51 -23.05 23.24 12.35
CA ASP A 51 -23.88 24.31 12.91
C ASP A 51 -23.78 24.42 14.44
N ASP A 52 -23.15 23.44 15.11
CA ASP A 52 -23.06 23.42 16.58
C ASP A 52 -21.82 24.21 17.05
N ILE A 53 -22.06 25.49 17.36
CA ILE A 53 -21.08 26.49 17.85
C ILE A 53 -20.28 26.01 19.08
N ARG A 54 -20.68 24.89 19.70
CA ARG A 54 -20.08 24.31 20.90
C ARG A 54 -18.93 23.33 20.63
N ASP A 55 -18.81 22.78 19.42
CA ASP A 55 -17.71 21.87 19.06
C ASP A 55 -16.62 22.62 18.29
N SER A 56 -15.92 23.51 18.99
CA SER A 56 -14.80 24.28 18.46
C SER A 56 -13.47 23.48 18.44
N GLY A 57 -13.53 22.15 18.58
CA GLY A 57 -12.36 21.29 18.63
C GLY A 57 -11.72 21.11 17.26
N LYS A 58 -10.38 20.95 17.23
CA LYS A 58 -9.70 20.48 16.02
C LYS A 58 -10.23 19.09 15.64
N LYS A 59 -10.41 18.80 14.36
CA LYS A 59 -10.99 17.55 13.86
C LYS A 59 -9.89 16.57 13.44
N PRO A 60 -10.07 15.25 13.65
CA PRO A 60 -9.16 14.25 13.05
C PRO A 60 -9.11 14.41 11.53
N VAL A 61 -7.97 14.04 10.95
CA VAL A 61 -7.71 14.15 9.51
C VAL A 61 -7.47 12.76 8.95
N MET A 62 -8.18 12.39 7.89
CA MET A 62 -8.01 11.12 7.19
C MET A 62 -7.49 11.38 5.77
N LEU A 63 -6.25 11.00 5.48
CA LEU A 63 -5.65 11.13 4.15
C LEU A 63 -5.78 9.81 3.38
N PHE A 64 -6.51 9.83 2.27
CA PHE A 64 -6.66 8.69 1.39
C PHE A 64 -5.55 8.62 0.33
N LEU A 65 -4.84 7.50 0.30
CA LEU A 65 -3.89 7.12 -0.74
C LEU A 65 -4.59 6.16 -1.72
N HIS A 66 -4.85 6.64 -2.94
CA HIS A 66 -5.53 5.81 -3.94
C HIS A 66 -4.65 4.66 -4.41
N GLY A 67 -5.28 3.59 -4.91
CA GLY A 67 -4.60 2.49 -5.60
C GLY A 67 -4.49 2.70 -7.11
N GLY A 68 -4.34 1.60 -7.86
CA GLY A 68 -4.20 1.61 -9.32
C GLY A 68 -2.84 1.06 -9.79
N SER A 69 -2.36 -0.02 -9.16
CA SER A 69 -1.12 -0.72 -9.55
C SER A 69 0.15 0.16 -9.61
N TYR A 70 0.13 1.32 -8.95
CA TYR A 70 1.11 2.41 -9.07
C TYR A 70 1.19 3.10 -10.45
N MET A 71 0.44 2.62 -11.43
CA MET A 71 0.50 3.03 -12.84
C MET A 71 -0.67 3.96 -13.23
N GLU A 72 -1.80 3.84 -12.51
CA GLU A 72 -3.04 4.56 -12.78
C GLU A 72 -3.74 5.01 -11.49
N GLY A 73 -4.81 5.80 -11.66
CA GLY A 73 -5.66 6.31 -10.59
C GLY A 73 -5.51 7.83 -10.37
N THR A 74 -6.38 8.35 -9.52
CA THR A 74 -6.34 9.74 -9.05
C THR A 74 -7.18 9.87 -7.78
N GLY A 75 -6.74 10.72 -6.84
CA GLY A 75 -7.53 11.06 -5.66
C GLY A 75 -8.88 11.70 -6.02
N ASN A 76 -9.01 12.25 -7.22
CA ASN A 76 -10.23 12.87 -7.75
C ASN A 76 -11.40 11.89 -7.91
N MET A 77 -11.16 10.58 -8.00
CA MET A 77 -12.20 9.54 -8.12
C MET A 77 -12.96 9.30 -6.80
N PHE A 78 -12.45 9.83 -5.68
CA PHE A 78 -12.95 9.52 -4.35
C PHE A 78 -13.55 10.78 -3.72
N ASP A 79 -14.88 10.85 -3.70
CA ASP A 79 -15.60 11.94 -3.04
C ASP A 79 -15.60 11.71 -1.52
N GLY A 80 -14.84 12.55 -0.79
CA GLY A 80 -14.73 12.50 0.66
C GLY A 80 -15.89 13.15 1.41
N SER A 81 -16.88 13.75 0.71
CA SER A 81 -17.91 14.58 1.33
C SER A 81 -18.78 13.82 2.33
N VAL A 82 -19.24 12.60 1.98
CA VAL A 82 -20.11 11.81 2.87
C VAL A 82 -19.33 11.33 4.10
N LEU A 83 -18.13 10.82 3.91
CA LEU A 83 -17.27 10.37 5.02
C LEU A 83 -16.92 11.53 5.96
N ALA A 84 -16.60 12.71 5.42
CA ALA A 84 -16.31 13.90 6.21
C ALA A 84 -17.53 14.35 7.03
N ALA A 85 -18.70 14.47 6.38
CA ALA A 85 -19.93 14.93 7.02
C ALA A 85 -20.48 13.92 8.04
N TYR A 86 -20.48 12.62 7.72
CA TYR A 86 -20.95 11.56 8.62
C TYR A 86 -20.01 11.38 9.81
N GLY A 87 -18.70 11.34 9.53
CA GLY A 87 -17.67 11.06 10.52
C GLY A 87 -17.32 12.23 11.42
N ASN A 88 -17.69 13.46 11.03
CA ASN A 88 -17.14 14.69 11.60
C ASN A 88 -15.60 14.68 11.63
N VAL A 89 -15.01 14.39 10.47
CA VAL A 89 -13.55 14.35 10.24
C VAL A 89 -13.21 15.15 8.99
N ILE A 90 -11.99 15.66 8.88
CA ILE A 90 -11.50 16.18 7.60
C ILE A 90 -11.01 15.02 6.76
N VAL A 91 -11.50 14.89 5.54
CA VAL A 91 -11.00 13.91 4.58
C VAL A 91 -10.12 14.63 3.56
N ALA A 92 -8.96 14.08 3.28
CA ALA A 92 -8.06 14.54 2.25
C ALA A 92 -7.83 13.42 1.22
N THR A 93 -7.78 13.78 -0.05
CA THR A 93 -7.34 12.89 -1.14
C THR A 93 -6.22 13.58 -1.88
N LEU A 94 -5.22 12.85 -2.39
CA LEU A 94 -4.13 13.45 -3.15
C LEU A 94 -3.94 12.80 -4.53
N ASN A 95 -3.21 13.50 -5.38
CA ASN A 95 -2.50 12.93 -6.52
C ASN A 95 -1.00 12.86 -6.18
N TYR A 96 -0.37 11.76 -6.56
CA TYR A 96 1.07 11.55 -6.52
C TYR A 96 1.53 11.00 -7.87
N ARG A 97 2.80 11.19 -8.24
CA ARG A 97 3.30 10.72 -9.54
C ARG A 97 3.17 9.21 -9.68
N LEU A 98 2.78 8.77 -10.88
CA LEU A 98 2.49 7.37 -11.21
C LEU A 98 3.47 6.83 -12.25
N GLY A 99 3.52 5.50 -12.35
CA GLY A 99 4.28 4.71 -13.30
C GLY A 99 5.71 5.17 -13.49
N VAL A 100 6.11 5.39 -14.74
CA VAL A 100 7.46 5.83 -15.10
C VAL A 100 7.85 7.12 -14.35
N LEU A 101 6.97 8.11 -14.29
CA LEU A 101 7.27 9.41 -13.70
C LEU A 101 7.37 9.37 -12.17
N GLY A 102 6.65 8.43 -11.54
CA GLY A 102 6.65 8.22 -10.09
C GLY A 102 7.74 7.28 -9.60
N PHE A 103 8.17 6.33 -10.42
CA PHE A 103 8.88 5.15 -9.92
C PHE A 103 10.04 4.65 -10.79
N LEU A 104 10.40 5.35 -11.86
CA LEU A 104 11.60 5.00 -12.63
C LEU A 104 12.85 5.02 -11.74
N SER A 105 13.59 3.92 -11.76
CA SER A 105 14.85 3.77 -11.04
C SER A 105 15.90 3.05 -11.89
N THR A 106 17.13 3.54 -11.82
CA THR A 106 18.31 2.91 -12.44
C THR A 106 19.02 1.93 -11.49
N GLY A 107 18.56 1.80 -10.24
CA GLY A 107 19.25 1.01 -9.21
C GLY A 107 20.58 1.63 -8.76
N ASP A 108 20.83 2.88 -9.12
CA ASP A 108 22.00 3.67 -8.76
C ASP A 108 21.60 5.13 -8.46
N GLN A 109 22.57 6.04 -8.37
CA GLN A 109 22.31 7.43 -8.02
C GLN A 109 21.72 8.29 -9.15
N ALA A 110 21.69 7.82 -10.40
CA ALA A 110 21.19 8.61 -11.54
C ALA A 110 19.67 8.85 -11.45
N ALA A 111 18.93 7.81 -11.06
CA ALA A 111 17.52 7.88 -10.69
C ALA A 111 17.25 6.85 -9.60
N LYS A 112 17.07 7.29 -8.35
CA LYS A 112 16.89 6.39 -7.20
C LYS A 112 15.53 5.68 -7.21
N GLY A 113 14.49 6.33 -7.71
CA GLY A 113 13.10 5.84 -7.66
C GLY A 113 12.29 6.51 -6.55
N ASN A 114 11.16 5.90 -6.19
CA ASN A 114 10.29 6.29 -5.07
C ASN A 114 9.76 7.75 -5.09
N TYR A 115 9.75 8.41 -6.24
CA TYR A 115 9.26 9.79 -6.34
C TYR A 115 7.78 9.91 -5.98
N GLY A 116 6.95 8.93 -6.33
CA GLY A 116 5.54 8.87 -5.93
C GLY A 116 5.36 8.73 -4.41
N LEU A 117 6.23 7.98 -3.72
CA LEU A 117 6.23 7.92 -2.24
C LEU A 117 6.68 9.25 -1.63
N LEU A 118 7.70 9.89 -2.20
CA LEU A 118 8.16 11.21 -1.78
C LEU A 118 7.07 12.29 -1.95
N ASP A 119 6.24 12.19 -3.00
CA ASP A 119 5.08 13.07 -3.18
C ASP A 119 4.05 12.89 -2.06
N GLN A 120 3.79 11.64 -1.65
CA GLN A 120 2.90 11.32 -0.53
C GLN A 120 3.45 11.85 0.80
N ILE A 121 4.75 11.68 1.05
CA ILE A 121 5.46 12.23 2.22
C ILE A 121 5.36 13.76 2.23
N GLN A 122 5.54 14.40 1.08
CA GLN A 122 5.43 15.85 0.96
C GLN A 122 4.01 16.35 1.22
N ALA A 123 2.98 15.62 0.77
CA ALA A 123 1.59 15.93 1.10
C ALA A 123 1.31 15.78 2.60
N LEU A 124 1.89 14.76 3.26
CA LEU A 124 1.81 14.58 4.70
C LEU A 124 2.48 15.73 5.47
N ARG A 125 3.67 16.18 5.06
CA ARG A 125 4.32 17.38 5.61
C ARG A 125 3.43 18.60 5.46
N TRP A 126 2.85 18.79 4.27
CA TRP A 126 1.94 19.89 4.02
C TRP A 126 0.71 19.84 4.94
N LEU A 127 0.08 18.67 5.13
CA LEU A 127 -1.05 18.52 6.05
C LEU A 127 -0.63 18.84 7.49
N SER A 128 0.49 18.29 7.95
CA SER A 128 1.01 18.55 9.30
C SER A 128 1.19 20.05 9.58
N GLU A 129 1.71 20.80 8.60
CA GLU A 129 1.96 22.24 8.72
C GLU A 129 0.71 23.11 8.53
N ASN A 130 -0.25 22.69 7.70
CA ASN A 130 -1.32 23.57 7.21
C ASN A 130 -2.72 23.20 7.69
N ILE A 131 -3.00 21.93 8.04
CA ILE A 131 -4.38 21.45 8.23
C ILE A 131 -5.10 22.12 9.42
N ALA A 132 -4.34 22.66 10.38
CA ALA A 132 -4.89 23.44 11.48
C ALA A 132 -5.67 24.69 11.02
N HIS A 133 -5.29 25.30 9.89
CA HIS A 133 -6.01 26.45 9.32
C HIS A 133 -7.40 26.05 8.77
N PHE A 134 -7.62 24.76 8.52
CA PHE A 134 -8.89 24.20 8.05
C PHE A 134 -9.69 23.57 9.19
N GLY A 135 -9.28 23.78 10.45
CA GLY A 135 -9.90 23.18 11.63
C GLY A 135 -9.47 21.73 11.90
N GLY A 136 -8.42 21.24 11.22
CA GLY A 136 -7.88 19.90 11.44
C GLY A 136 -6.85 19.82 12.56
N ASP A 137 -6.62 18.62 13.04
CA ASP A 137 -5.64 18.31 14.08
C ASP A 137 -4.42 17.61 13.47
N PRO A 138 -3.26 18.28 13.37
CA PRO A 138 -2.04 17.67 12.82
C PRO A 138 -1.50 16.52 13.68
N GLU A 139 -1.92 16.41 14.94
CA GLU A 139 -1.57 15.31 15.84
C GLU A 139 -2.54 14.12 15.74
N ARG A 140 -3.57 14.20 14.88
CA ARG A 140 -4.52 13.12 14.61
C ARG A 140 -4.77 12.94 13.11
N ILE A 141 -3.68 12.78 12.37
CA ILE A 141 -3.64 12.35 10.97
C ILE A 141 -3.63 10.81 10.92
N THR A 142 -4.58 10.27 10.18
CA THR A 142 -4.67 8.85 9.82
C THR A 142 -4.51 8.70 8.32
N ILE A 143 -3.53 7.93 7.87
CA ILE A 143 -3.43 7.56 6.45
C ILE A 143 -4.25 6.30 6.20
N PHE A 144 -4.95 6.25 5.08
CA PHE A 144 -5.69 5.05 4.67
C PHE A 144 -5.61 4.85 3.16
N GLY A 145 -5.64 3.61 2.71
CA GLY A 145 -5.56 3.29 1.29
C GLY A 145 -6.08 1.89 0.99
N SER A 146 -6.32 1.61 -0.29
CA SER A 146 -6.76 0.30 -0.78
C SER A 146 -5.88 -0.20 -1.92
N GLY A 147 -5.63 -1.52 -1.97
CA GLY A 147 -4.76 -2.15 -2.96
C GLY A 147 -3.33 -1.58 -2.91
N ALA A 148 -2.82 -1.10 -4.05
CA ALA A 148 -1.52 -0.43 -4.12
C ALA A 148 -1.41 0.79 -3.19
N GLY A 149 -2.53 1.47 -2.90
CA GLY A 149 -2.57 2.56 -1.91
C GLY A 149 -2.36 2.06 -0.48
N ALA A 150 -2.85 0.86 -0.15
CA ALA A 150 -2.57 0.20 1.13
C ALA A 150 -1.11 -0.28 1.21
N SER A 151 -0.52 -0.73 0.09
CA SER A 151 0.92 -1.00 0.00
C SER A 151 1.74 0.26 0.26
N CYS A 152 1.35 1.42 -0.31
CA CYS A 152 1.94 2.72 0.03
C CYS A 152 1.81 3.04 1.52
N VAL A 153 0.64 2.85 2.13
CA VAL A 153 0.46 3.05 3.59
C VAL A 153 1.49 2.24 4.39
N ASN A 154 1.67 0.96 4.07
CA ASN A 154 2.65 0.10 4.76
C ASN A 154 4.10 0.55 4.52
N LEU A 155 4.45 0.97 3.30
CA LEU A 155 5.79 1.47 3.00
C LEU A 155 6.09 2.79 3.70
N LEU A 156 5.11 3.68 3.85
CA LEU A 156 5.26 4.92 4.60
C LEU A 156 5.46 4.68 6.09
N ILE A 157 4.81 3.67 6.67
CA ILE A 157 5.04 3.22 8.05
C ILE A 157 6.50 2.79 8.25
N LEU A 158 7.09 2.10 7.27
CA LEU A 158 8.47 1.59 7.31
C LEU A 158 9.53 2.63 6.92
N SER A 159 9.12 3.84 6.51
CA SER A 159 10.02 4.88 6.03
C SER A 159 10.31 5.89 7.12
N HIS A 160 11.61 6.06 7.43
CA HIS A 160 12.07 7.07 8.38
C HIS A 160 11.71 8.51 7.98
N HIS A 161 11.46 8.77 6.68
CA HIS A 161 11.03 10.08 6.18
C HIS A 161 9.61 10.48 6.58
N SER A 162 8.80 9.51 7.02
CA SER A 162 7.39 9.71 7.39
C SER A 162 7.16 9.81 8.90
N GLU A 163 8.21 9.63 9.71
CA GLU A 163 8.13 9.67 11.16
C GLU A 163 7.52 10.98 11.66
N GLY A 164 6.54 10.86 12.56
CA GLY A 164 5.86 12.00 13.16
C GLY A 164 4.89 12.75 12.24
N LEU A 165 4.71 12.34 10.98
CA LEU A 165 3.79 12.99 10.05
C LEU A 165 2.34 12.48 10.15
N PHE A 166 2.13 11.29 10.70
CA PHE A 166 0.83 10.71 10.98
C PHE A 166 0.92 9.79 12.21
N GLN A 167 -0.22 9.36 12.74
CA GLN A 167 -0.27 8.59 13.98
C GLN A 167 -0.95 7.22 13.83
N LYS A 168 -1.77 7.04 12.79
CA LYS A 168 -2.53 5.81 12.57
C LYS A 168 -2.59 5.45 11.09
N ALA A 169 -2.76 4.18 10.82
CA ALA A 169 -2.78 3.65 9.46
C ALA A 169 -3.95 2.67 9.26
N ILE A 170 -4.62 2.78 8.12
CA ILE A 170 -5.62 1.81 7.68
C ILE A 170 -5.20 1.24 6.31
N ALA A 171 -4.90 -0.06 6.28
CA ALA A 171 -4.47 -0.78 5.08
C ALA A 171 -5.56 -1.75 4.60
N GLN A 172 -6.26 -1.39 3.52
CA GLN A 172 -7.35 -2.21 2.97
C GLN A 172 -6.82 -3.04 1.80
N SER A 173 -6.82 -4.37 1.94
CA SER A 173 -6.51 -5.27 0.81
C SER A 173 -5.16 -4.99 0.13
N GLY A 174 -4.12 -4.68 0.90
CA GLY A 174 -2.75 -4.51 0.40
C GLY A 174 -1.73 -4.35 1.53
N THR A 175 -0.50 -4.80 1.27
CA THR A 175 0.62 -4.76 2.22
C THR A 175 1.92 -4.40 1.51
N ALA A 176 3.03 -4.27 2.23
CA ALA A 176 4.35 -4.05 1.63
C ALA A 176 5.06 -5.35 1.18
N ILE A 177 4.49 -6.54 1.48
CA ILE A 177 5.15 -7.85 1.28
C ILE A 177 4.44 -8.75 0.27
N SER A 178 3.43 -8.25 -0.46
CA SER A 178 2.89 -8.96 -1.64
C SER A 178 3.87 -8.84 -2.82
N SER A 179 3.88 -9.82 -3.75
CA SER A 179 4.81 -9.88 -4.90
C SER A 179 4.80 -8.65 -5.82
N TRP A 180 3.72 -7.87 -5.78
CA TRP A 180 3.54 -6.66 -6.58
C TRP A 180 3.76 -5.36 -5.79
N SER A 181 4.19 -5.43 -4.53
CA SER A 181 4.33 -4.24 -3.68
C SER A 181 5.60 -3.46 -3.99
N VAL A 182 6.68 -4.18 -4.33
CA VAL A 182 8.03 -3.65 -4.58
C VAL A 182 8.56 -4.22 -5.90
N ASN A 183 9.27 -3.39 -6.65
CA ASN A 183 10.01 -3.77 -7.84
C ASN A 183 11.47 -4.08 -7.48
N TYR A 184 11.84 -5.37 -7.54
CA TYR A 184 13.20 -5.83 -7.30
C TYR A 184 14.10 -5.82 -8.55
N GLN A 185 13.58 -5.44 -9.73
CA GLN A 185 14.33 -5.38 -10.99
C GLN A 185 14.19 -4.02 -11.70
N PRO A 186 14.39 -2.87 -11.03
CA PRO A 186 14.10 -1.55 -11.62
C PRO A 186 14.97 -1.24 -12.84
N LEU A 187 16.27 -1.53 -12.79
CA LEU A 187 17.19 -1.28 -13.90
C LEU A 187 16.75 -2.00 -15.19
N LYS A 188 16.24 -3.24 -15.08
CA LYS A 188 15.75 -4.03 -16.23
C LYS A 188 14.64 -3.28 -16.96
N TYR A 189 13.62 -2.82 -16.25
CA TYR A 189 12.47 -2.15 -16.86
C TYR A 189 12.80 -0.74 -17.34
N THR A 190 13.66 -0.02 -16.63
CA THR A 190 14.18 1.28 -17.08
C THR A 190 14.96 1.17 -18.39
N ARG A 191 15.78 0.12 -18.57
CA ARG A 191 16.51 -0.13 -19.82
C ARG A 191 15.58 -0.50 -20.98
N LEU A 192 14.56 -1.32 -20.72
CA LEU A 192 13.54 -1.65 -21.73
C LEU A 192 12.79 -0.41 -22.21
N LEU A 193 12.40 0.47 -21.29
CA LEU A 193 11.80 1.76 -21.63
C LEU A 193 12.76 2.63 -22.43
N ALA A 194 14.00 2.80 -21.96
CA ALA A 194 15.01 3.63 -22.61
C ALA A 194 15.26 3.19 -24.04
N ALA A 195 15.34 1.88 -24.31
CA ALA A 195 15.46 1.34 -25.65
C ALA A 195 14.26 1.71 -26.55
N LYS A 196 13.03 1.60 -26.04
CA LYS A 196 11.80 1.91 -26.79
C LYS A 196 11.71 3.39 -27.21
N VAL A 197 12.27 4.30 -26.42
CA VAL A 197 12.23 5.75 -26.69
C VAL A 197 13.55 6.31 -27.25
N GLY A 198 14.52 5.45 -27.59
CA GLY A 198 15.81 5.87 -28.18
C GLY A 198 16.80 6.52 -27.20
N CYS A 199 16.62 6.27 -25.90
CA CYS A 199 17.49 6.72 -24.80
C CYS A 199 18.39 5.61 -24.25
N ASP A 200 18.62 4.53 -24.99
CA ASP A 200 19.58 3.49 -24.60
C ASP A 200 21.01 4.07 -24.66
N ARG A 201 21.58 4.33 -23.48
CA ARG A 201 22.94 4.87 -23.26
C ARG A 201 23.61 4.02 -22.22
N GLU A 202 24.87 3.62 -22.40
CA GLU A 202 25.56 2.78 -21.41
C GLU A 202 25.57 3.43 -20.02
N ASP A 203 25.89 4.73 -19.96
CA ASP A 203 25.84 5.51 -18.73
C ASP A 203 24.40 5.82 -18.28
N SER A 204 24.11 5.57 -17.00
CA SER A 204 22.77 5.74 -16.43
C SER A 204 22.37 7.22 -16.31
N ALA A 205 23.30 8.13 -16.03
CA ALA A 205 23.02 9.56 -15.94
C ALA A 205 22.68 10.15 -17.31
N GLU A 206 23.40 9.76 -18.37
CA GLU A 206 23.08 10.12 -19.75
C GLU A 206 21.73 9.56 -20.20
N ALA A 207 21.42 8.31 -19.85
CA ALA A 207 20.12 7.70 -20.14
C ALA A 207 18.97 8.49 -19.48
N VAL A 208 19.11 8.83 -18.19
CA VAL A 208 18.11 9.60 -17.45
C VAL A 208 17.97 11.03 -18.00
N GLU A 209 19.07 11.70 -18.35
CA GLU A 209 19.03 13.02 -18.98
C GLU A 209 18.32 12.98 -20.34
N CYS A 210 18.54 11.93 -21.13
CA CYS A 210 17.79 11.72 -22.37
C CYS A 210 16.28 11.54 -22.09
N LEU A 211 15.93 10.72 -21.10
CA LEU A 211 14.53 10.46 -20.71
C LEU A 211 13.81 11.73 -20.24
N ARG A 212 14.47 12.60 -19.47
CA ARG A 212 13.90 13.89 -19.01
C ARG A 212 13.55 14.84 -20.16
N ARG A 213 14.17 14.69 -21.33
CA ARG A 213 13.89 15.51 -22.52
C ARG A 213 12.72 14.96 -23.35
N LYS A 214 12.23 13.77 -23.04
CA LYS A 214 11.07 13.17 -23.71
C LYS A 214 9.78 13.78 -23.18
N PRO A 215 8.78 14.03 -24.03
CA PRO A 215 7.43 14.32 -23.56
C PRO A 215 6.93 13.18 -22.66
N SER A 216 6.30 13.48 -21.52
CA SER A 216 5.74 12.47 -20.61
C SER A 216 4.87 11.43 -21.31
N ARG A 217 4.06 11.85 -22.28
CA ARG A 217 3.23 10.94 -23.05
C ARG A 217 4.03 9.90 -23.85
N GLU A 218 5.18 10.28 -24.40
CA GLU A 218 6.08 9.35 -25.11
C GLU A 218 6.64 8.30 -24.15
N LEU A 219 6.79 8.61 -22.86
CA LEU A 219 7.27 7.68 -21.84
C LEU A 219 6.15 6.78 -21.30
N VAL A 220 4.99 7.37 -21.00
CA VAL A 220 3.85 6.71 -20.34
C VAL A 220 3.11 5.76 -21.29
N ASP A 221 3.05 6.07 -22.59
CA ASP A 221 2.33 5.25 -23.57
C ASP A 221 3.13 3.99 -23.99
N GLN A 222 4.33 3.78 -23.44
CA GLN A 222 5.16 2.62 -23.77
C GLN A 222 4.67 1.34 -23.09
N ASP A 223 4.55 0.28 -23.88
CA ASP A 223 4.23 -1.05 -23.38
C ASP A 223 5.46 -1.73 -22.77
N VAL A 224 5.62 -1.63 -21.44
CA VAL A 224 6.69 -2.27 -20.66
C VAL A 224 6.07 -3.28 -19.69
N GLN A 225 5.91 -4.51 -20.15
CA GLN A 225 5.25 -5.57 -19.39
C GLN A 225 6.19 -6.19 -18.33
N PRO A 226 5.77 -6.25 -17.06
CA PRO A 226 6.50 -6.99 -16.05
C PRO A 226 6.30 -8.50 -16.18
N ALA A 227 7.06 -9.27 -15.39
CA ALA A 227 6.67 -10.64 -15.09
C ALA A 227 5.27 -10.68 -14.47
N ARG A 228 4.49 -11.73 -14.77
CA ARG A 228 3.13 -11.87 -14.23
C ARG A 228 3.18 -11.81 -12.69
N TYR A 229 2.20 -11.14 -12.09
CA TYR A 229 2.10 -10.91 -10.64
C TYR A 229 3.16 -9.99 -10.01
N HIS A 230 3.98 -9.33 -10.84
CA HIS A 230 4.97 -8.34 -10.44
C HIS A 230 4.68 -6.99 -11.12
N ILE A 231 5.43 -5.96 -10.73
CA ILE A 231 5.30 -4.59 -11.25
C ILE A 231 6.57 -4.16 -11.99
N ALA A 232 6.40 -3.32 -13.04
CA ALA A 232 7.51 -2.78 -13.83
C ALA A 232 8.02 -1.45 -13.27
N PHE A 233 7.11 -0.58 -12.85
CA PHE A 233 7.39 0.71 -12.22
C PHE A 233 6.53 0.84 -10.96
N GLY A 234 7.18 0.82 -9.81
CA GLY A 234 6.59 0.94 -8.49
C GLY A 234 7.69 1.11 -7.45
N PRO A 235 7.37 1.06 -6.15
CA PRO A 235 8.34 1.23 -5.08
C PRO A 235 9.59 0.33 -5.24
N VAL A 236 10.76 0.82 -4.87
CA VAL A 236 12.04 0.09 -4.90
C VAL A 236 12.73 0.19 -3.55
N VAL A 237 13.54 -0.81 -3.20
CA VAL A 237 14.48 -0.72 -2.07
C VAL A 237 15.65 0.15 -2.51
N ASP A 238 15.61 1.43 -2.14
CA ASP A 238 16.61 2.45 -2.53
C ASP A 238 17.68 2.69 -1.46
N GLY A 239 17.52 2.10 -0.28
CA GLY A 239 18.42 2.31 0.86
C GLY A 239 18.19 3.64 1.57
N ASP A 240 17.09 4.34 1.28
CA ASP A 240 16.77 5.66 1.83
C ASP A 240 15.26 5.76 2.16
N VAL A 241 14.39 5.97 1.16
CA VAL A 241 12.94 6.02 1.40
C VAL A 241 12.42 4.66 1.85
N VAL A 242 12.88 3.58 1.21
CA VAL A 242 12.66 2.19 1.61
C VAL A 242 14.05 1.60 1.93
N PRO A 243 14.45 1.59 3.21
CA PRO A 243 15.83 1.30 3.60
C PRO A 243 16.32 -0.12 3.28
N ASP A 244 15.44 -1.11 3.40
CA ASP A 244 15.74 -2.53 3.15
C ASP A 244 14.46 -3.23 2.67
N ASP A 245 14.52 -4.54 2.45
CA ASP A 245 13.35 -5.35 2.13
C ASP A 245 12.25 -5.16 3.20
N PRO A 246 10.99 -4.88 2.81
CA PRO A 246 9.92 -4.64 3.76
C PRO A 246 9.69 -5.78 4.75
N GLU A 247 9.91 -7.04 4.35
CA GLU A 247 9.79 -8.18 5.27
C GLU A 247 10.89 -8.13 6.34
N ILE A 248 12.12 -7.75 5.97
CA ILE A 248 13.24 -7.57 6.91
C ILE A 248 12.94 -6.41 7.86
N LEU A 249 12.49 -5.25 7.35
CA LEU A 249 12.15 -4.09 8.17
C LEU A 249 11.03 -4.41 9.19
N MET A 250 10.00 -5.15 8.75
CA MET A 250 8.95 -5.60 9.65
C MET A 250 9.46 -6.61 10.69
N GLN A 251 10.35 -7.53 10.32
CA GLN A 251 10.95 -8.46 11.28
C GLN A 251 11.85 -7.76 12.32
N GLN A 252 12.43 -6.61 11.97
CA GLN A 252 13.25 -5.76 12.87
C GLN A 252 12.41 -4.82 13.75
N GLY A 253 11.13 -4.62 13.42
CA GLY A 253 10.25 -3.73 14.16
C GLY A 253 10.42 -2.24 13.80
N GLU A 254 10.85 -1.90 12.59
CA GLU A 254 11.03 -0.50 12.15
C GLU A 254 9.69 0.27 11.96
N PHE A 255 8.55 -0.33 12.31
CA PHE A 255 7.21 0.28 12.27
C PHE A 255 6.67 0.70 13.64
N LEU A 256 7.47 0.56 14.70
CA LEU A 256 7.04 0.88 16.07
C LEU A 256 6.44 2.31 16.09
N ASN A 257 5.25 2.45 16.70
CA ASN A 257 4.51 3.71 16.99
C ASN A 257 3.18 3.96 16.26
N TYR A 258 2.71 3.07 15.38
CA TYR A 258 1.44 3.30 14.67
C TYR A 258 0.34 2.32 15.08
N ASP A 259 -0.84 2.85 15.41
CA ASP A 259 -2.06 2.05 15.48
C ASP A 259 -2.45 1.61 14.05
N MET A 260 -2.78 0.34 13.88
CA MET A 260 -3.10 -0.23 12.56
C MET A 260 -4.51 -0.85 12.51
N LEU A 261 -5.27 -0.51 11.47
CA LEU A 261 -6.43 -1.26 11.04
C LEU A 261 -6.10 -1.90 9.69
N ILE A 262 -6.24 -3.21 9.57
CA ILE A 262 -5.88 -3.94 8.34
C ILE A 262 -6.91 -5.02 8.04
N GLY A 263 -7.14 -5.31 6.76
CA GLY A 263 -8.04 -6.40 6.41
C GLY A 263 -8.08 -6.70 4.92
N VAL A 264 -8.92 -7.67 4.59
CA VAL A 264 -9.04 -8.26 3.25
C VAL A 264 -10.49 -8.58 2.94
N ASN A 265 -10.83 -8.68 1.67
CA ASN A 265 -12.12 -9.11 1.17
C ASN A 265 -12.15 -10.63 1.00
N GLN A 266 -13.34 -11.23 1.03
CA GLN A 266 -13.53 -12.68 0.98
C GLN A 266 -12.92 -13.33 -0.28
N GLY A 267 -12.99 -12.65 -1.41
CA GLY A 267 -12.69 -13.18 -2.73
C GLY A 267 -11.93 -12.20 -3.63
N GLU A 268 -10.87 -11.59 -3.08
CA GLU A 268 -9.99 -10.62 -3.77
C GLU A 268 -9.63 -11.06 -5.21
N GLY A 269 -9.28 -12.33 -5.38
CA GLY A 269 -8.79 -12.91 -6.63
C GLY A 269 -9.84 -13.19 -7.70
N LEU A 270 -10.94 -12.44 -7.78
CA LEU A 270 -12.00 -12.68 -8.77
C LEU A 270 -11.46 -12.70 -10.21
N LYS A 271 -10.68 -11.68 -10.59
CA LYS A 271 -10.08 -11.55 -11.93
C LYS A 271 -9.07 -12.66 -12.27
N PHE A 272 -8.61 -13.45 -11.29
CA PHE A 272 -7.73 -14.61 -11.56
C PHE A 272 -8.46 -15.77 -12.23
N VAL A 273 -9.78 -15.89 -12.00
CA VAL A 273 -10.60 -17.00 -12.51
C VAL A 273 -11.63 -16.55 -13.54
N GLU A 274 -11.82 -15.25 -13.75
CA GLU A 274 -12.85 -14.68 -14.64
C GLU A 274 -12.68 -15.14 -16.10
N ASP A 275 -11.47 -15.09 -16.65
CA ASP A 275 -11.19 -15.55 -18.04
C ASP A 275 -11.43 -17.07 -18.22
N SER A 276 -11.41 -17.84 -17.13
CA SER A 276 -11.70 -19.28 -17.13
C SER A 276 -13.14 -19.62 -16.76
N ALA A 277 -13.98 -18.59 -16.50
CA ALA A 277 -15.32 -18.69 -15.93
C ALA A 277 -16.46 -18.58 -16.95
N GLU A 278 -16.17 -18.59 -18.26
CA GLU A 278 -17.20 -18.60 -19.32
C GLU A 278 -18.03 -19.91 -19.38
N SER A 279 -17.71 -20.91 -18.56
CA SER A 279 -18.45 -22.18 -18.51
C SER A 279 -19.40 -22.21 -17.30
N GLU A 280 -20.69 -22.50 -17.55
CA GLU A 280 -21.70 -22.74 -16.51
C GLU A 280 -21.31 -23.92 -15.59
N ASP A 281 -20.47 -24.83 -16.08
CA ASP A 281 -19.97 -26.02 -15.37
C ASP A 281 -18.77 -25.74 -14.44
N GLY A 282 -18.35 -24.47 -14.30
CA GLY A 282 -17.20 -24.06 -13.48
C GLY A 282 -15.85 -24.32 -14.15
N VAL A 283 -14.84 -24.74 -13.39
CA VAL A 283 -13.47 -24.96 -13.88
C VAL A 283 -13.19 -26.45 -14.07
N SER A 284 -12.62 -26.84 -15.22
CA SER A 284 -12.21 -28.23 -15.48
C SER A 284 -10.96 -28.62 -14.70
N ALA A 285 -10.74 -29.92 -14.47
CA ALA A 285 -9.55 -30.39 -13.76
C ALA A 285 -8.23 -30.03 -14.49
N SER A 286 -8.23 -30.06 -15.83
CA SER A 286 -7.06 -29.68 -16.63
C SER A 286 -6.78 -28.17 -16.55
N ALA A 287 -7.82 -27.34 -16.57
CA ALA A 287 -7.68 -25.89 -16.40
C ALA A 287 -7.19 -25.54 -14.99
N PHE A 288 -7.67 -26.24 -13.96
CA PHE A 288 -7.17 -26.12 -12.59
C PHE A 288 -5.67 -26.43 -12.52
N ASP A 289 -5.26 -27.59 -13.04
CA ASP A 289 -3.85 -28.00 -13.02
C ASP A 289 -2.95 -27.04 -13.78
N PHE A 290 -3.39 -26.55 -14.95
CA PHE A 290 -2.63 -25.57 -15.74
C PHE A 290 -2.49 -24.23 -15.00
N THR A 291 -3.57 -23.77 -14.38
CA THR A 291 -3.62 -22.48 -13.67
C THR A 291 -2.71 -22.51 -12.44
N VAL A 292 -2.76 -23.59 -11.65
CA VAL A 292 -1.85 -23.77 -10.50
C VAL A 292 -0.39 -23.86 -10.97
N SER A 293 -0.11 -24.55 -12.07
CA SER A 293 1.24 -24.61 -12.67
C SER A 293 1.77 -23.22 -12.97
N ASN A 294 1.02 -22.47 -13.78
CA ASN A 294 1.42 -21.13 -14.19
C ASN A 294 1.58 -20.21 -12.99
N PHE A 295 0.71 -20.32 -11.98
CA PHE A 295 0.83 -19.56 -10.75
C PHE A 295 2.19 -19.80 -10.07
N VAL A 296 2.57 -21.07 -9.89
CA VAL A 296 3.85 -21.44 -9.26
C VAL A 296 5.04 -20.98 -10.09
N ASP A 297 4.99 -21.18 -11.41
CA ASP A 297 6.09 -20.80 -12.32
C ASP A 297 6.36 -19.30 -12.30
N ASN A 298 5.29 -18.47 -12.28
CA ASN A 298 5.43 -17.02 -12.32
C ASN A 298 5.90 -16.40 -10.99
N LEU A 299 5.55 -16.99 -9.84
CA LEU A 299 5.92 -16.44 -8.53
C LEU A 299 7.21 -17.01 -7.96
N TYR A 300 7.46 -18.29 -8.21
CA TYR A 300 8.61 -18.97 -7.63
C TYR A 300 9.69 -19.25 -8.68
N GLY A 301 9.39 -19.23 -9.99
CA GLY A 301 10.29 -19.64 -11.09
C GLY A 301 10.30 -21.15 -11.35
N TYR A 302 11.12 -21.61 -12.31
CA TYR A 302 11.25 -23.03 -12.72
C TYR A 302 12.60 -23.67 -12.29
N PRO A 303 12.77 -24.10 -11.02
CA PRO A 303 13.90 -24.87 -10.59
C PRO A 303 13.67 -26.35 -10.85
N GLU A 304 14.78 -27.00 -11.18
CA GLU A 304 14.85 -28.46 -11.28
C GLU A 304 14.39 -29.08 -9.94
N GLY A 305 13.23 -29.76 -9.94
CA GLY A 305 12.66 -30.42 -8.76
C GLY A 305 11.37 -29.82 -8.17
N LYS A 306 10.85 -28.71 -8.72
CA LYS A 306 9.66 -28.02 -8.20
C LYS A 306 8.30 -28.71 -8.34
N ASP A 307 8.28 -29.96 -8.78
CA ASP A 307 7.06 -30.76 -8.84
C ASP A 307 6.44 -30.92 -7.44
N VAL A 308 7.27 -31.01 -6.39
CA VAL A 308 6.78 -31.13 -5.00
C VAL A 308 5.95 -29.93 -4.58
N LEU A 309 6.40 -28.70 -4.87
CA LEU A 309 5.67 -27.49 -4.48
C LEU A 309 4.32 -27.40 -5.23
N ARG A 310 4.35 -27.62 -6.54
CA ARG A 310 3.16 -27.61 -7.39
C ARG A 310 2.15 -28.66 -6.96
N GLU A 311 2.57 -29.90 -6.77
CA GLU A 311 1.70 -30.99 -6.35
C GLU A 311 1.15 -30.77 -4.93
N THR A 312 1.96 -30.20 -4.03
CA THR A 312 1.49 -29.84 -2.68
C THR A 312 0.44 -28.73 -2.74
N ILE A 313 0.64 -27.67 -3.55
CA ILE A 313 -0.36 -26.59 -3.70
C ILE A 313 -1.66 -27.13 -4.28
N LYS A 314 -1.59 -27.96 -5.34
CA LYS A 314 -2.79 -28.63 -5.89
C LYS A 314 -3.50 -29.46 -4.82
N PHE A 315 -2.74 -30.25 -4.06
CA PHE A 315 -3.30 -31.07 -2.99
C PHE A 315 -4.02 -30.23 -1.95
N MET A 316 -3.41 -29.12 -1.54
CA MET A 316 -3.98 -28.23 -0.55
C MET A 316 -5.22 -27.50 -1.06
N TYR A 317 -5.30 -27.15 -2.35
CA TYR A 317 -6.44 -26.43 -2.93
C TYR A 317 -7.44 -27.32 -3.68
N THR A 318 -7.33 -28.63 -3.54
CA THR A 318 -8.37 -29.57 -3.97
C THR A 318 -9.35 -29.78 -2.81
N ASP A 319 -10.64 -29.61 -3.06
CA ASP A 319 -11.66 -30.10 -2.13
C ASP A 319 -11.79 -31.61 -2.31
N TRP A 320 -11.17 -32.38 -1.43
CA TRP A 320 -11.19 -33.84 -1.49
C TRP A 320 -12.55 -34.46 -1.17
N ALA A 321 -13.46 -33.71 -0.54
CA ALA A 321 -14.81 -34.18 -0.28
C ALA A 321 -15.71 -34.08 -1.53
N ASP A 322 -15.40 -33.16 -2.45
CA ASP A 322 -16.17 -32.91 -3.68
C ASP A 322 -15.25 -32.59 -4.88
N ARG A 323 -14.27 -33.48 -5.11
CA ARG A 323 -13.15 -33.27 -6.03
C ARG A 323 -13.57 -32.98 -7.48
N ASP A 324 -14.64 -33.63 -7.93
CA ASP A 324 -15.06 -33.59 -9.33
C ASP A 324 -15.93 -32.37 -9.67
N ASN A 325 -16.36 -31.61 -8.65
CA ASN A 325 -17.18 -30.41 -8.80
C ASN A 325 -16.38 -29.22 -9.37
N GLY A 326 -16.77 -28.77 -10.58
CA GLY A 326 -16.14 -27.66 -11.27
C GLY A 326 -16.34 -26.30 -10.59
N GLU A 327 -17.48 -26.07 -9.94
CA GLU A 327 -17.70 -24.84 -9.16
C GLU A 327 -16.80 -24.79 -7.92
N MET A 328 -16.58 -25.94 -7.28
CA MET A 328 -15.69 -26.02 -6.12
C MET A 328 -14.25 -25.75 -6.55
N ARG A 329 -13.79 -26.31 -7.68
CA ARG A 329 -12.49 -25.97 -8.27
C ARG A 329 -12.34 -24.47 -8.58
N ARG A 330 -13.40 -23.82 -9.08
CA ARG A 330 -13.41 -22.35 -9.27
C ARG A 330 -13.20 -21.62 -7.95
N LYS A 331 -13.98 -21.97 -6.92
CA LYS A 331 -13.88 -21.37 -5.57
C LYS A 331 -12.49 -21.56 -4.97
N THR A 332 -11.88 -22.74 -5.12
CA THR A 332 -10.55 -23.00 -4.55
C THR A 332 -9.42 -22.33 -5.33
N LEU A 333 -9.53 -22.15 -6.65
CA LEU A 333 -8.56 -21.34 -7.43
C LEU A 333 -8.62 -19.87 -7.06
N LEU A 334 -9.82 -19.30 -6.97
CA LEU A 334 -10.02 -17.93 -6.51
C LEU A 334 -9.43 -17.76 -5.11
N ALA A 335 -9.69 -18.72 -4.22
CA ALA A 335 -9.15 -18.74 -2.88
C ALA A 335 -7.62 -18.89 -2.83
N LEU A 336 -7.01 -19.68 -3.72
CA LEU A 336 -5.56 -19.82 -3.83
C LEU A 336 -4.89 -18.47 -4.08
N PHE A 337 -5.40 -17.74 -5.07
CA PHE A 337 -4.85 -16.44 -5.42
C PHE A 337 -5.12 -15.39 -4.34
N THR A 338 -6.34 -15.39 -3.78
CA THR A 338 -6.73 -14.54 -2.65
C THR A 338 -5.82 -14.76 -1.44
N ASP A 339 -5.58 -16.04 -1.10
CA ASP A 339 -4.78 -16.43 0.05
C ASP A 339 -3.33 -15.99 -0.07
N HIS A 340 -2.71 -16.24 -1.21
CA HIS A 340 -1.29 -15.95 -1.41
C HIS A 340 -1.03 -14.44 -1.53
N GLN A 341 -1.85 -13.74 -2.32
CA GLN A 341 -1.55 -12.36 -2.67
C GLN A 341 -2.03 -11.32 -1.63
N TRP A 342 -3.07 -11.64 -0.86
CA TRP A 342 -3.67 -10.72 0.11
C TRP A 342 -3.73 -11.28 1.53
N VAL A 343 -4.32 -12.46 1.74
CA VAL A 343 -4.59 -12.95 3.11
C VAL A 343 -3.32 -13.24 3.88
N ALA A 344 -2.41 -14.06 3.33
CA ALA A 344 -1.18 -14.43 4.02
C ALA A 344 -0.28 -13.22 4.31
N PRO A 345 -0.02 -12.31 3.34
CA PRO A 345 0.67 -11.04 3.60
C PRO A 345 0.00 -10.18 4.67
N ALA A 346 -1.33 -10.03 4.66
CA ALA A 346 -2.06 -9.22 5.63
C ALA A 346 -1.97 -9.81 7.04
N VAL A 347 -2.10 -11.13 7.19
CA VAL A 347 -1.97 -11.80 8.49
C VAL A 347 -0.52 -11.76 8.99
N ALA A 348 0.47 -11.92 8.13
CA ALA A 348 1.89 -11.76 8.49
C ALA A 348 2.18 -10.35 9.00
N THR A 349 1.71 -9.32 8.28
CA THR A 349 1.84 -7.91 8.66
C THR A 349 1.17 -7.65 10.02
N ALA A 350 -0.10 -8.05 10.18
CA ALA A 350 -0.84 -7.87 11.43
C ALA A 350 -0.19 -8.59 12.62
N LYS A 351 0.35 -9.79 12.39
CA LYS A 351 1.08 -10.57 13.40
C LYS A 351 2.36 -9.88 13.83
N LEU A 352 3.19 -9.41 12.89
CA LEU A 352 4.41 -8.68 13.20
C LEU A 352 4.09 -7.41 13.99
N HIS A 353 3.12 -6.60 13.54
CA HIS A 353 2.67 -5.42 14.29
C HIS A 353 2.24 -5.74 15.73
N ALA A 354 1.46 -6.81 15.92
CA ALA A 354 1.00 -7.22 17.24
C ALA A 354 2.11 -7.82 18.13
N ASP A 355 3.07 -8.56 17.56
CA ASP A 355 4.23 -9.12 18.29
C ASP A 355 5.12 -8.00 18.86
N TYR A 356 5.20 -6.87 18.15
CA TYR A 356 5.87 -5.64 18.57
C TYR A 356 4.96 -4.70 19.40
N GLN A 357 3.85 -5.22 19.96
CA GLN A 357 2.94 -4.52 20.87
C GLN A 357 2.22 -3.28 20.30
N SER A 358 2.20 -3.11 18.97
CA SER A 358 1.40 -2.05 18.34
C SER A 358 -0.08 -2.47 18.32
N PRO A 359 -1.04 -1.56 18.59
CA PRO A 359 -2.46 -1.88 18.50
C PRO A 359 -2.86 -2.22 17.07
N VAL A 360 -3.45 -3.40 16.87
CA VAL A 360 -3.92 -3.87 15.56
C VAL A 360 -5.39 -4.26 15.64
N TYR A 361 -6.17 -3.90 14.62
CA TYR A 361 -7.53 -4.38 14.40
C TYR A 361 -7.62 -5.03 13.02
N PHE A 362 -7.99 -6.31 12.99
CA PHE A 362 -8.10 -7.06 11.74
C PHE A 362 -9.57 -7.20 11.32
N TYR A 363 -9.88 -6.98 10.04
CA TYR A 363 -11.20 -7.28 9.48
C TYR A 363 -11.15 -8.23 8.31
N THR A 364 -12.30 -8.84 8.03
CA THR A 364 -12.56 -9.49 6.75
C THR A 364 -13.90 -9.03 6.21
N PHE A 365 -13.94 -8.62 4.93
CA PHE A 365 -15.12 -8.06 4.30
C PHE A 365 -15.85 -9.13 3.48
N TYR A 366 -17.10 -9.38 3.83
CA TYR A 366 -17.92 -10.50 3.35
C TYR A 366 -19.24 -10.02 2.72
N HIS A 367 -19.23 -8.82 2.16
CA HIS A 367 -20.39 -8.20 1.56
C HIS A 367 -19.99 -7.40 0.33
N HIS A 368 -20.87 -7.32 -0.66
CA HIS A 368 -20.70 -6.46 -1.81
C HIS A 368 -22.09 -6.09 -2.36
N CYS A 369 -22.14 -5.04 -3.17
CA CYS A 369 -23.37 -4.67 -3.85
C CYS A 369 -23.56 -5.51 -5.11
N GLN A 370 -24.81 -5.66 -5.54
CA GLN A 370 -25.15 -6.25 -6.82
C GLN A 370 -24.93 -5.20 -7.92
N ALA A 371 -24.13 -5.55 -8.92
CA ALA A 371 -23.81 -4.73 -10.08
C ALA A 371 -24.07 -5.54 -11.35
N GLU A 372 -24.46 -4.87 -12.43
CA GLU A 372 -24.62 -5.50 -13.74
C GLU A 372 -23.26 -6.04 -14.25
N GLY A 373 -23.26 -7.21 -14.88
CA GLY A 373 -22.03 -7.87 -15.36
C GLY A 373 -21.25 -8.66 -14.31
N ARG A 374 -21.53 -8.47 -13.01
CA ARG A 374 -20.90 -9.25 -11.95
C ARG A 374 -21.50 -10.66 -11.86
N PRO A 375 -20.68 -11.73 -11.84
CA PRO A 375 -21.22 -13.08 -11.71
C PRO A 375 -21.92 -13.31 -10.36
N GLU A 376 -23.10 -13.93 -10.35
CA GLU A 376 -23.90 -14.13 -9.12
C GLU A 376 -23.18 -14.96 -8.04
N TRP A 377 -22.26 -15.82 -8.45
CA TRP A 377 -21.48 -16.66 -7.55
C TRP A 377 -20.29 -15.93 -6.90
N ALA A 378 -19.94 -14.74 -7.37
CA ALA A 378 -18.77 -14.01 -6.91
C ALA A 378 -19.01 -13.46 -5.50
N ASP A 379 -18.07 -13.76 -4.60
CA ASP A 379 -18.01 -13.15 -3.28
C ASP A 379 -17.44 -11.71 -3.38
N ALA A 380 -17.30 -11.01 -2.24
CA ALA A 380 -16.67 -9.69 -2.17
C ALA A 380 -15.24 -9.72 -2.72
N ALA A 381 -15.01 -9.00 -3.82
CA ALA A 381 -13.80 -8.97 -4.61
C ALA A 381 -12.95 -7.73 -4.32
N HIS A 382 -11.82 -7.59 -5.01
CA HIS A 382 -10.87 -6.52 -4.72
C HIS A 382 -11.47 -5.12 -4.89
N GLY A 383 -11.39 -4.31 -3.82
CA GLY A 383 -11.88 -2.93 -3.75
C GLY A 383 -13.37 -2.75 -3.47
N ASP A 384 -14.14 -3.82 -3.26
CA ASP A 384 -15.58 -3.74 -2.97
C ASP A 384 -15.93 -3.07 -1.64
N GLU A 385 -14.97 -2.91 -0.73
CA GLU A 385 -15.17 -2.22 0.53
C GLU A 385 -15.23 -0.69 0.35
N LEU A 386 -14.61 -0.17 -0.72
CA LEU A 386 -14.45 1.28 -0.94
C LEU A 386 -15.77 2.05 -1.00
N PRO A 387 -16.82 1.62 -1.72
CA PRO A 387 -18.10 2.32 -1.72
C PRO A 387 -18.69 2.48 -0.31
N TYR A 388 -18.49 1.49 0.56
CA TYR A 388 -19.00 1.50 1.93
C TYR A 388 -18.18 2.43 2.83
N VAL A 389 -16.86 2.48 2.64
CA VAL A 389 -15.94 3.39 3.36
C VAL A 389 -16.21 4.86 2.99
N PHE A 390 -16.49 5.15 1.72
CA PHE A 390 -16.76 6.52 1.25
C PHE A 390 -18.23 6.94 1.35
N GLY A 391 -19.12 6.09 1.86
CA GLY A 391 -20.51 6.48 2.08
C GLY A 391 -21.38 6.49 0.80
N VAL A 392 -20.93 5.90 -0.30
CA VAL A 392 -21.64 5.91 -1.59
C VAL A 392 -23.08 5.39 -1.48
N PRO A 393 -23.39 4.32 -0.73
CA PRO A 393 -24.77 3.87 -0.55
C PRO A 393 -25.74 4.94 -0.01
N MET A 394 -25.25 5.96 0.70
CA MET A 394 -26.08 7.05 1.25
C MET A 394 -26.55 8.05 0.20
N VAL A 395 -25.80 8.21 -0.90
CA VAL A 395 -26.15 9.12 -2.01
C VAL A 395 -26.78 8.39 -3.19
N GLY A 396 -26.55 7.07 -3.29
CA GLY A 396 -27.06 6.21 -4.35
C GLY A 396 -25.99 5.83 -5.37
N ALA A 397 -26.42 5.16 -6.44
CA ALA A 397 -25.53 4.75 -7.52
C ALA A 397 -24.85 5.96 -8.17
N THR A 398 -23.57 5.81 -8.52
CA THR A 398 -22.77 6.82 -9.22
C THR A 398 -22.17 6.20 -10.49
N ASP A 399 -21.61 7.01 -11.38
CA ASP A 399 -20.99 6.48 -12.61
C ASP A 399 -19.80 5.55 -12.31
N LEU A 400 -19.03 5.81 -11.25
CA LEU A 400 -17.92 4.94 -10.82
C LEU A 400 -18.38 3.70 -10.06
N PHE A 401 -19.50 3.80 -9.37
CA PHE A 401 -20.08 2.73 -8.56
C PHE A 401 -21.55 2.54 -8.93
N PRO A 402 -21.85 1.96 -10.12
CA PRO A 402 -23.21 1.78 -10.61
C PRO A 402 -23.92 0.59 -9.95
N CYS A 403 -23.82 0.52 -8.62
CA CYS A 403 -24.42 -0.54 -7.82
C CYS A 403 -25.84 -0.20 -7.42
N ASN A 404 -26.72 -1.21 -7.44
CA ASN A 404 -28.06 -1.06 -6.88
C ASN A 404 -28.03 -1.25 -5.35
N PHE A 405 -27.67 -0.18 -4.64
CA PHE A 405 -27.55 -0.21 -3.18
C PHE A 405 -28.91 -0.39 -2.50
N SER A 406 -29.01 -1.45 -1.71
CA SER A 406 -30.14 -1.75 -0.83
C SER A 406 -30.07 -0.96 0.47
N LYS A 407 -31.16 -0.98 1.25
CA LYS A 407 -31.16 -0.43 2.62
C LYS A 407 -30.17 -1.13 3.57
N ASN A 408 -29.81 -2.39 3.29
CA ASN A 408 -28.77 -3.06 4.07
C ASN A 408 -27.38 -2.49 3.75
N ASP A 409 -27.16 -2.03 2.51
CA ASP A 409 -25.91 -1.41 2.09
C ASP A 409 -25.72 -0.04 2.76
N VAL A 410 -26.80 0.74 2.86
CA VAL A 410 -26.81 2.00 3.62
C VAL A 410 -26.44 1.76 5.09
N MET A 411 -27.06 0.77 5.73
CA MET A 411 -26.75 0.40 7.10
C MET A 411 -25.29 -0.04 7.26
N LEU A 412 -24.80 -0.92 6.37
CA LEU A 412 -23.43 -1.42 6.44
C LEU A 412 -22.40 -0.30 6.20
N SER A 413 -22.67 0.62 5.28
CA SER A 413 -21.80 1.77 5.04
C SER A 413 -21.73 2.71 6.24
N ALA A 414 -22.87 2.97 6.90
CA ALA A 414 -22.87 3.73 8.16
C ALA A 414 -22.02 3.04 9.25
N VAL A 415 -22.15 1.71 9.39
CA VAL A 415 -21.33 0.92 10.34
C VAL A 415 -19.84 1.03 10.03
N VAL A 416 -19.45 0.84 8.77
CA VAL A 416 -18.06 0.90 8.31
C VAL A 416 -17.48 2.29 8.57
N MET A 417 -18.18 3.35 8.17
CA MET A 417 -17.72 4.72 8.41
C MET A 417 -17.61 5.04 9.91
N THR A 418 -18.51 4.52 10.75
CA THR A 418 -18.38 4.65 12.21
C THR A 418 -17.08 4.03 12.70
N TYR A 419 -16.77 2.78 12.33
CA TYR A 419 -15.54 2.12 12.75
C TYR A 419 -14.27 2.84 12.24
N TRP A 420 -14.24 3.23 10.96
CA TRP A 420 -13.10 3.92 10.36
C TRP A 420 -12.84 5.28 11.02
N THR A 421 -13.90 6.07 11.23
CA THR A 421 -13.76 7.41 11.81
C THR A 421 -13.50 7.37 13.31
N ASN A 422 -14.04 6.39 14.03
CA ASN A 422 -13.68 6.10 15.42
C ASN A 422 -12.20 5.77 15.57
N PHE A 423 -11.69 4.89 14.70
CA PHE A 423 -10.28 4.56 14.68
C PHE A 423 -9.41 5.79 14.40
N ALA A 424 -9.77 6.63 13.43
CA ALA A 424 -9.06 7.89 13.18
C ALA A 424 -9.08 8.84 14.40
N LYS A 425 -10.22 8.91 15.11
CA LYS A 425 -10.40 9.75 16.31
C LYS A 425 -9.54 9.29 17.49
N THR A 426 -9.48 7.98 17.76
CA THR A 426 -9.01 7.46 19.06
C THR A 426 -7.99 6.33 18.98
N GLY A 427 -7.84 5.65 17.84
CA GLY A 427 -7.04 4.43 17.70
C GLY A 427 -7.83 3.17 18.03
N ASP A 428 -9.07 3.31 18.50
CA ASP A 428 -10.00 2.21 18.76
C ASP A 428 -11.24 2.37 17.87
N PRO A 429 -11.54 1.42 16.97
CA PRO A 429 -12.72 1.51 16.12
C PRO A 429 -14.04 1.51 16.93
N ASN A 430 -14.03 1.10 18.20
CA ASN A 430 -15.21 1.08 19.06
C ASN A 430 -15.48 2.43 19.77
N GLN A 431 -14.62 3.45 19.62
CA GLN A 431 -14.72 4.72 20.36
C GLN A 431 -14.52 5.95 19.46
N PRO A 432 -15.25 7.07 19.69
CA PRO A 432 -16.17 7.31 20.80
C PRO A 432 -17.64 7.01 20.46
N VAL A 433 -17.96 6.77 19.19
CA VAL A 433 -19.35 6.62 18.72
C VAL A 433 -19.76 5.15 18.80
N PRO A 434 -20.76 4.78 19.61
CA PRO A 434 -21.28 3.41 19.64
C PRO A 434 -22.03 3.07 18.33
N GLN A 435 -22.13 1.77 18.04
CA GLN A 435 -22.82 1.24 16.86
C GLN A 435 -24.35 1.22 17.04
N ASP A 436 -24.97 2.35 17.38
CA ASP A 436 -26.43 2.46 17.61
C ASP A 436 -27.24 2.53 16.30
N THR A 437 -28.48 2.04 16.30
CA THR A 437 -29.44 2.33 15.22
C THR A 437 -29.91 3.79 15.26
N LYS A 438 -29.59 4.53 14.20
CA LYS A 438 -30.07 5.89 13.92
C LYS A 438 -30.82 5.96 12.58
N PHE A 439 -31.61 7.02 12.36
CA PHE A 439 -32.35 7.23 11.10
C PHE A 439 -31.50 7.07 9.83
N ILE A 440 -30.24 7.52 9.87
CA ILE A 440 -29.29 7.44 8.75
C ILE A 440 -29.03 6.00 8.27
N HIS A 441 -29.21 4.99 9.11
CA HIS A 441 -28.95 3.59 8.76
C HIS A 441 -30.05 2.99 7.87
N THR A 442 -31.28 3.54 7.91
CA THR A 442 -32.49 3.03 7.21
C THR A 442 -32.95 1.60 7.56
N LYS A 443 -32.13 0.84 8.29
CA LYS A 443 -32.37 -0.49 8.86
C LYS A 443 -31.75 -0.56 10.26
N PRO A 444 -32.20 -1.50 11.12
CA PRO A 444 -31.54 -1.78 12.38
C PRO A 444 -30.05 -2.12 12.17
N ASN A 445 -29.19 -1.50 12.96
CA ASN A 445 -27.76 -1.74 12.97
C ASN A 445 -27.49 -3.12 13.57
N ARG A 446 -26.93 -4.03 12.77
CA ARG A 446 -26.65 -5.41 13.19
C ARG A 446 -25.39 -5.54 14.04
N PHE A 447 -24.67 -4.44 14.26
CA PHE A 447 -23.40 -4.37 14.98
C PHE A 447 -23.54 -3.73 16.37
N GLU A 448 -24.76 -3.42 16.84
CA GLU A 448 -25.01 -2.81 18.16
C GLU A 448 -24.29 -3.53 19.31
N GLU A 449 -24.32 -4.87 19.30
CA GLU A 449 -23.67 -5.70 20.33
C GLU A 449 -22.28 -6.23 19.91
N VAL A 450 -21.77 -5.80 18.76
CA VAL A 450 -20.50 -6.30 18.21
C VAL A 450 -19.36 -5.36 18.58
N VAL A 451 -18.59 -5.80 19.58
CA VAL A 451 -17.32 -5.14 19.95
C VAL A 451 -16.19 -5.70 19.10
N TRP A 452 -15.48 -4.85 18.37
CA TRP A 452 -14.34 -5.24 17.57
C TRP A 452 -13.10 -5.41 18.46
N SER A 453 -12.76 -6.65 18.78
CA SER A 453 -11.57 -6.98 19.57
C SER A 453 -10.26 -6.65 18.85
N LYS A 454 -9.24 -6.27 19.62
CA LYS A 454 -7.86 -6.13 19.12
C LYS A 454 -7.34 -7.46 18.60
N PHE A 455 -6.69 -7.42 17.45
CA PHE A 455 -5.90 -8.53 16.95
C PHE A 455 -4.67 -8.72 17.83
N ASN A 456 -4.37 -9.97 18.16
CA ASN A 456 -3.15 -10.35 18.86
C ASN A 456 -2.63 -11.67 18.32
N SER A 457 -1.33 -11.95 18.46
CA SER A 457 -0.69 -13.11 17.85
C SER A 457 -1.14 -14.46 18.39
N LYS A 458 -1.79 -14.49 19.57
CA LYS A 458 -2.26 -15.71 20.22
C LYS A 458 -3.67 -16.09 19.75
N GLU A 459 -4.62 -15.16 19.86
CA GLU A 459 -6.03 -15.39 19.58
C GLU A 459 -6.39 -15.04 18.14
N LYS A 460 -5.61 -14.16 17.48
CA LYS A 460 -5.78 -13.77 16.07
C LYS A 460 -7.22 -13.40 15.73
N GLN A 461 -7.85 -12.63 16.63
CA GLN A 461 -9.23 -12.21 16.50
C GLN A 461 -9.39 -11.19 15.37
N TYR A 462 -10.49 -11.30 14.63
CA TYR A 462 -10.87 -10.38 13.58
C TYR A 462 -12.37 -10.13 13.56
N LEU A 463 -12.78 -8.99 13.02
CA LEU A 463 -14.17 -8.67 12.75
C LEU A 463 -14.59 -9.20 11.38
N HIS A 464 -15.62 -10.04 11.35
CA HIS A 464 -16.30 -10.41 10.12
C HIS A 464 -17.33 -9.32 9.78
N ILE A 465 -17.01 -8.50 8.77
CA ILE A 465 -17.86 -7.40 8.31
C ILE A 465 -18.79 -7.92 7.20
N GLY A 466 -20.08 -7.94 7.48
CA GLY A 466 -21.13 -8.31 6.54
C GLY A 466 -22.49 -8.29 7.22
N LEU A 467 -23.52 -8.85 6.58
CA LEU A 467 -24.89 -8.82 7.12
C LEU A 467 -25.12 -9.74 8.33
N LYS A 468 -24.15 -10.59 8.69
CA LYS A 468 -24.17 -11.43 9.90
C LYS A 468 -22.89 -11.19 10.71
N PRO A 469 -22.72 -9.98 11.27
CA PRO A 469 -21.44 -9.59 11.86
C PRO A 469 -21.14 -10.35 13.14
N ARG A 470 -19.86 -10.60 13.38
CA ARG A 470 -19.36 -11.32 14.56
C ARG A 470 -17.84 -11.24 14.64
N VAL A 471 -17.31 -11.29 15.85
CA VAL A 471 -15.88 -11.57 16.05
C VAL A 471 -15.63 -13.06 15.84
N ARG A 472 -14.54 -13.36 15.15
CA ARG A 472 -14.01 -14.70 14.90
C ARG A 472 -12.51 -14.67 15.11
N ASP A 473 -11.90 -15.84 15.11
CA ASP A 473 -10.48 -16.04 15.29
C ASP A 473 -9.89 -16.86 14.14
N ASN A 474 -8.57 -16.80 13.99
CA ASN A 474 -7.81 -17.71 13.12
C ASN A 474 -8.29 -17.72 11.66
N TYR A 475 -8.43 -16.53 11.06
CA TYR A 475 -8.89 -16.40 9.68
C TYR A 475 -8.06 -17.25 8.71
N ARG A 476 -8.71 -18.25 8.10
CA ARG A 476 -8.11 -19.18 7.12
C ARG A 476 -6.77 -19.78 7.59
N ALA A 477 -6.62 -20.02 8.89
CA ALA A 477 -5.33 -20.32 9.53
C ALA A 477 -4.55 -21.47 8.88
N ASN A 478 -5.21 -22.53 8.42
CA ASN A 478 -4.54 -23.65 7.74
C ASN A 478 -3.87 -23.21 6.42
N LYS A 479 -4.52 -22.32 5.64
CA LYS A 479 -3.98 -21.79 4.38
C LYS A 479 -2.91 -20.74 4.63
N VAL A 480 -3.10 -19.91 5.64
CA VAL A 480 -2.09 -18.94 6.06
C VAL A 480 -0.82 -19.66 6.52
N ALA A 481 -0.92 -20.65 7.41
CA ALA A 481 0.23 -21.43 7.86
C ALA A 481 0.88 -22.21 6.70
N PHE A 482 0.09 -22.72 5.76
CA PHE A 482 0.61 -23.35 4.55
C PHE A 482 1.55 -22.40 3.77
N TRP A 483 1.12 -21.17 3.51
CA TRP A 483 1.91 -20.19 2.77
C TRP A 483 3.07 -19.59 3.55
N LEU A 484 2.89 -19.33 4.86
CA LEU A 484 3.92 -18.68 5.66
C LEU A 484 4.97 -19.64 6.23
N GLU A 485 4.65 -20.93 6.40
CA GLU A 485 5.54 -21.90 7.06
C GLU A 485 5.97 -23.01 6.10
N LEU A 486 5.02 -23.74 5.49
CA LEU A 486 5.35 -24.93 4.71
C LEU A 486 5.96 -24.58 3.34
N VAL A 487 5.39 -23.63 2.62
CA VAL A 487 5.85 -23.27 1.28
C VAL A 487 7.30 -22.75 1.26
N PRO A 488 7.72 -21.84 2.17
CA PRO A 488 9.12 -21.45 2.27
C PRO A 488 10.06 -22.63 2.51
N HIS A 489 9.67 -23.59 3.37
CA HIS A 489 10.45 -24.81 3.60
C HIS A 489 10.57 -25.64 2.31
N LEU A 490 9.46 -25.91 1.63
CA LEU A 490 9.44 -26.68 0.37
C LEU A 490 10.24 -26.00 -0.74
N HIS A 491 10.20 -24.67 -0.80
CA HIS A 491 10.96 -23.90 -1.78
C HIS A 491 12.47 -24.04 -1.55
N ASN A 492 12.92 -24.10 -0.30
CA ASN A 492 14.33 -24.18 0.08
C ASN A 492 14.93 -25.60 0.04
N LEU A 493 14.12 -26.66 -0.06
CA LEU A 493 14.61 -28.05 -0.13
C LEU A 493 15.59 -28.31 -1.29
N HIS A 494 15.56 -27.49 -2.34
CA HIS A 494 16.44 -27.64 -3.50
C HIS A 494 17.73 -26.82 -3.40
N THR A 495 17.82 -25.86 -2.49
CA THR A 495 19.01 -25.02 -2.30
C THR A 495 20.13 -25.78 -1.58
N GLU A 496 19.82 -26.82 -0.80
CA GLU A 496 20.80 -27.60 -0.03
C GLU A 496 21.48 -28.75 -0.81
N LEU A 497 21.05 -29.08 -2.03
CA LEU A 497 21.58 -30.25 -2.76
C LEU A 497 22.82 -29.99 -3.64
N PHE A 498 23.34 -28.75 -3.66
CA PHE A 498 24.58 -28.41 -4.38
C PHE A 498 25.66 -27.76 -3.50
N THR A 499 25.96 -28.35 -2.35
CA THR A 499 27.32 -28.27 -1.79
C THR A 499 28.06 -29.56 -2.11
N THR A 500 28.76 -29.57 -3.25
CA THR A 500 29.69 -30.64 -3.61
C THR A 500 30.90 -30.61 -2.66
N THR A 501 30.78 -31.23 -1.48
CA THR A 501 31.93 -31.53 -0.64
C THR A 501 32.67 -32.73 -1.21
N THR A 502 33.59 -32.50 -2.15
CA THR A 502 34.77 -33.36 -2.30
C THR A 502 35.89 -32.80 -1.43
N ARG A 503 35.84 -33.09 -0.13
CA ARG A 503 37.04 -33.15 0.70
C ARG A 503 37.28 -34.61 1.09
N LEU A 504 38.34 -35.17 0.55
CA LEU A 504 38.90 -36.47 0.94
C LEU A 504 39.19 -36.49 2.45
N PRO A 505 39.03 -37.64 3.13
CA PRO A 505 39.18 -37.73 4.58
C PRO A 505 40.65 -37.58 5.02
N PRO A 506 40.95 -36.88 6.14
CA PRO A 506 42.30 -36.81 6.66
C PRO A 506 42.70 -38.12 7.35
N TYR A 507 43.87 -38.65 6.98
CA TYR A 507 44.57 -39.70 7.70
C TYR A 507 44.82 -39.30 9.17
N ALA A 508 44.39 -40.16 10.09
CA ALA A 508 44.72 -40.06 11.50
C ALA A 508 46.14 -40.56 11.76
N THR A 509 47.01 -39.71 12.28
CA THR A 509 48.29 -40.13 12.90
C THR A 509 48.33 -39.70 14.36
N ARG A 510 48.36 -40.72 15.23
CA ARG A 510 48.52 -40.65 16.69
C ARG A 510 49.87 -40.03 17.04
N TRP A 511 49.89 -39.12 18.03
CA TRP A 511 51.11 -38.65 18.70
C TRP A 511 51.32 -39.37 20.04
N PRO A 512 52.56 -39.79 20.39
CA PRO A 512 52.90 -40.29 21.73
C PRO A 512 53.40 -39.17 22.68
N PRO A 513 53.51 -39.42 24.01
CA PRO A 513 53.42 -38.41 25.06
C PRO A 513 54.75 -37.71 25.45
N ARG A 514 54.63 -36.55 26.12
CA ARG A 514 55.70 -35.62 26.59
C ARG A 514 56.54 -36.12 27.79
N PRO A 515 57.79 -35.62 27.92
CA PRO A 515 58.49 -35.42 29.22
C PRO A 515 58.86 -33.93 29.51
N PRO A 516 59.41 -33.57 30.70
CA PRO A 516 59.10 -32.32 31.43
C PRO A 516 60.32 -31.33 31.56
N PRO A 517 60.41 -30.35 32.51
CA PRO A 517 60.63 -28.92 32.21
C PRO A 517 62.04 -28.37 32.55
N GLY A 518 62.46 -27.29 31.87
CA GLY A 518 63.67 -26.53 32.21
C GLY A 518 63.72 -25.15 31.55
N ALA A 519 63.88 -24.09 32.35
CA ALA A 519 64.17 -22.69 31.98
C ALA A 519 65.71 -22.48 31.79
N PRO A 520 66.30 -21.28 31.53
CA PRO A 520 65.75 -19.91 31.38
C PRO A 520 66.35 -18.99 30.26
N GLY A 521 65.80 -17.78 30.10
CA GLY A 521 66.42 -16.57 29.46
C GLY A 521 66.16 -16.41 27.95
N THR A 522 65.95 -15.22 27.34
CA THR A 522 66.29 -13.83 27.68
C THR A 522 65.54 -12.83 26.76
N GLN A 523 65.03 -11.76 27.38
CA GLN A 523 64.97 -10.33 26.98
C GLN A 523 64.55 -9.85 25.56
N ALA A 524 63.61 -8.89 25.62
CA ALA A 524 63.07 -7.93 24.64
C ALA A 524 64.12 -6.82 24.27
N PRO A 525 63.81 -5.64 23.65
CA PRO A 525 62.51 -5.02 23.29
C PRO A 525 62.45 -4.18 21.98
N SER A 526 61.25 -3.62 21.76
CA SER A 526 60.83 -2.53 20.86
C SER A 526 61.68 -1.24 20.93
N PRO A 527 61.49 -0.33 19.97
CA PRO A 527 61.21 1.05 20.38
C PRO A 527 60.18 1.81 19.52
N ASP A 528 59.43 2.67 20.20
CA ASP A 528 58.96 4.02 19.82
C ASP A 528 59.52 4.96 20.92
N PRO A 529 59.55 6.33 20.90
CA PRO A 529 58.60 7.27 20.24
C PRO A 529 59.19 8.65 19.78
N GLY A 530 58.35 9.58 19.26
CA GLY A 530 58.43 10.99 19.71
C GLY A 530 58.13 12.18 18.75
N LEU A 531 57.28 13.10 19.27
CA LEU A 531 57.06 14.56 19.02
C LEU A 531 56.25 15.02 17.76
N ARG A 532 55.08 15.69 17.86
CA ARG A 532 54.60 16.99 18.45
C ARG A 532 54.78 18.23 17.54
N THR A 533 53.64 18.93 17.29
CA THR A 533 53.32 20.39 17.40
C THR A 533 52.50 20.94 16.20
N THR A 534 51.19 21.23 16.33
CA THR A 534 50.47 22.51 16.63
C THR A 534 50.21 23.48 15.48
N GLY A 535 48.95 23.98 15.41
CA GLY A 535 48.49 25.19 14.71
C GLY A 535 47.38 24.87 13.68
N GLY A 536 46.18 25.44 13.64
CA GLY A 536 45.62 26.64 14.25
C GLY A 536 44.83 27.43 13.18
N GLY A 537 43.55 27.75 13.44
CA GLY A 537 42.70 28.65 12.65
C GLY A 537 41.73 27.95 11.69
N GLY A 538 40.43 28.25 11.60
CA GLY A 538 39.70 29.44 12.00
C GLY A 538 38.80 29.89 10.84
N CYS A 539 37.49 29.86 11.07
CA CYS A 539 36.34 30.11 10.17
C CYS A 539 36.42 31.33 9.24
N PHE A 540 35.70 31.28 8.11
CA PHE A 540 34.78 32.36 7.67
C PHE A 540 33.72 31.79 6.70
N GLY A 541 32.48 31.66 7.19
CA GLY A 541 31.28 31.54 6.37
C GLY A 541 30.58 32.90 6.31
N LEU A 542 30.36 33.44 5.11
CA LEU A 542 29.55 34.64 4.90
C LEU A 542 28.08 34.24 4.77
N PHE A 543 27.25 34.72 5.71
CA PHE A 543 25.80 34.82 5.54
C PHE A 543 25.46 36.26 5.12
N PHE A 544 24.78 36.43 3.99
CA PHE A 544 24.14 37.69 3.62
C PHE A 544 22.69 37.68 4.12
N PHE A 545 22.38 38.61 5.03
CA PHE A 545 21.02 39.01 5.36
C PHE A 545 20.58 40.14 4.43
N PHE A 546 19.41 40.02 3.80
CA PHE A 546 18.69 41.16 3.23
C PHE A 546 17.34 41.32 3.95
N SER A 547 17.10 42.51 4.47
CA SER A 547 15.82 42.97 5.03
C SER A 547 14.89 43.48 3.92
N PRO A 548 13.55 43.35 4.03
CA PRO A 548 12.60 43.96 3.10
C PRO A 548 12.19 45.39 3.52
N PRO A 549 11.74 46.26 2.58
CA PRO A 549 11.21 47.60 2.87
C PRO A 549 9.69 47.59 3.20
N PRO A 550 9.11 48.72 3.71
CA PRO A 550 7.81 48.75 4.38
C PRO A 550 6.61 48.94 3.43
N GLY A 551 5.43 48.51 3.90
CA GLY A 551 4.22 48.34 3.08
C GLY A 551 3.25 49.52 2.91
N HIS A 552 2.12 49.20 2.29
CA HIS A 552 0.94 50.08 2.13
C HIS A 552 -0.31 49.41 2.71
N ARG A 553 -1.04 50.15 3.56
CA ARG A 553 -2.32 49.77 4.18
C ARG A 553 -3.52 50.24 3.37
N SER A 554 -4.58 49.45 3.35
CA SER A 554 -5.98 49.88 3.17
C SER A 554 -6.91 49.00 4.02
N PRO A 555 -8.02 49.54 4.58
CA PRO A 555 -8.66 48.96 5.76
C PRO A 555 -9.79 47.98 5.41
N GLY A 556 -9.85 46.82 6.08
CA GLY A 556 -11.08 45.99 6.08
C GLY A 556 -10.94 44.47 6.23
N CYS A 557 -9.74 43.89 6.14
CA CYS A 557 -9.54 42.45 6.35
C CYS A 557 -8.43 42.25 7.39
N GLY A 558 -8.68 41.36 8.37
CA GLY A 558 -7.69 41.01 9.39
C GLY A 558 -6.42 40.42 8.78
N ASP A 559 -5.28 40.74 9.38
CA ASP A 559 -3.95 40.42 8.90
C ASP A 559 -3.74 38.90 8.80
N VAL A 560 -3.53 38.38 7.58
CA VAL A 560 -2.93 37.07 7.31
C VAL A 560 -1.71 37.31 6.43
N GLU A 561 -0.52 37.08 6.98
CA GLU A 561 0.75 37.22 6.28
C GLU A 561 1.01 35.94 5.47
N TRP A 562 0.76 35.98 4.15
CA TRP A 562 0.95 34.84 3.26
C TRP A 562 2.40 34.77 2.77
N LYS A 563 3.11 33.68 3.08
CA LYS A 563 4.37 33.30 2.41
C LYS A 563 4.08 32.34 1.27
N CYS A 564 4.33 32.75 0.02
CA CYS A 564 4.35 31.84 -1.12
C CYS A 564 5.67 31.05 -1.16
N PHE A 565 5.60 29.72 -1.19
CA PHE A 565 6.72 28.83 -1.49
C PHE A 565 6.43 27.99 -2.76
N PRO A 566 7.46 27.55 -3.51
CA PRO A 566 7.31 27.24 -4.94
C PRO A 566 6.68 25.89 -5.32
N THR A 567 6.09 25.11 -4.41
CA THR A 567 5.87 23.67 -4.70
C THR A 567 4.42 23.16 -4.70
N TRP A 568 3.40 23.93 -4.28
CA TRP A 568 1.99 23.50 -4.40
C TRP A 568 1.04 24.68 -4.64
N ARG A 569 0.00 24.49 -5.47
CA ARG A 569 -1.10 25.46 -5.69
C ARG A 569 -2.42 24.83 -5.23
N LEU A 570 -3.20 25.53 -4.41
CA LEU A 570 -4.53 25.06 -3.97
C LEU A 570 -5.58 25.26 -5.07
N CYS A 571 -6.50 24.30 -5.22
CA CYS A 571 -7.78 24.50 -5.92
C CYS A 571 -8.92 24.58 -4.92
N PHE A 572 -9.66 25.69 -4.92
CA PHE A 572 -10.90 25.86 -4.15
C PHE A 572 -12.11 25.59 -5.04
N LEU A 573 -13.14 24.95 -4.46
CA LEU A 573 -14.49 24.95 -5.01
C LEU A 573 -15.45 25.46 -3.92
N THR A 574 -15.50 26.78 -3.75
CA THR A 574 -16.51 27.46 -2.92
C THR A 574 -17.36 28.35 -3.83
N ARG A 575 -18.68 28.22 -3.73
CA ARG A 575 -19.60 29.17 -4.36
C ARG A 575 -19.40 30.53 -3.71
N GLY A 576 -18.78 31.44 -4.45
CA GLY A 576 -18.83 32.89 -4.18
C GLY A 576 -17.63 33.45 -3.43
N CYS A 577 -16.46 33.49 -4.08
CA CYS A 577 -15.53 34.63 -4.11
C CYS A 577 -14.32 34.25 -4.97
N VAL A 578 -14.12 34.93 -6.10
CA VAL A 578 -12.99 34.71 -7.02
C VAL A 578 -12.05 35.90 -6.90
N PHE A 579 -10.77 35.66 -6.58
CA PHE A 579 -9.70 36.59 -6.91
C PHE A 579 -8.47 35.82 -7.42
N PRO A 580 -7.89 36.22 -8.57
CA PRO A 580 -6.72 35.55 -9.13
C PRO A 580 -5.42 36.01 -8.43
N CYS A 581 -4.55 35.05 -8.07
CA CYS A 581 -3.13 35.35 -7.83
C CYS A 581 -2.42 35.42 -9.19
N ALA A 582 -1.92 36.60 -9.54
CA ALA A 582 -1.13 36.81 -10.75
C ALA A 582 0.37 36.65 -10.46
N GLY A 583 1.08 35.95 -11.36
CA GLY A 583 2.51 36.05 -11.63
C GLY A 583 3.44 35.35 -10.66
#